data_AF-A0A510G621-F1
#
_entry.id   AF-A0A510G621-F1
#
_cell.length_a   1.000
_cell.length_b   1.000
_cell.length_c   1.000
_cell.angle_alpha   90.00
_cell.angle_beta   90.00
_cell.angle_gamma   90.00
#
_symmetry.space_group_name_H-M   'P 1'
#
loop_
_entity.id
_entity.type
_entity.pdbx_description
1 polymer ?
#
loop_
_entity_poly.entity_id
_entity_poly.type
_entity_poly.pdbx_seq_one_letter_code
_entity_poly.pdbx_strand_id
1 'polypeptide(L)'
;MKRIVSFIFIILFFNLSYASEKAAIIIDYKPVFLPVIAEKIKIAIRSYLNNEKSYFVLVDPNSFKTELVLQELVILPTNKIEEENLLKKLNKTPYIKL
;
A
#
# COMPACT_ATOMS: atom_id res chain seq x y z
N MET A 1 10.42 -22.40 -42.35
CA MET A 1 10.58 -20.97 -41.99
C MET A 1 9.39 -20.39 -41.23
N LYS A 2 8.12 -20.58 -41.65
CA LYS A 2 6.93 -20.03 -40.95
C LYS A 2 6.83 -20.35 -39.44
N ARG A 3 7.21 -21.56 -39.00
CA ARG A 3 7.17 -21.96 -37.58
C ARG A 3 8.20 -21.25 -36.69
N ILE A 4 9.39 -20.97 -37.22
CA ILE A 4 10.48 -20.31 -36.48
C ILE A 4 10.15 -18.82 -36.28
N VAL A 5 9.59 -18.17 -37.31
CA VAL A 5 9.15 -16.77 -37.24
C VAL A 5 8.01 -16.61 -36.22
N SER A 6 7.07 -17.57 -36.17
CA SER A 6 5.99 -17.57 -35.18
C SER A 6 6.50 -17.70 -33.74
N PHE A 7 7.58 -18.45 -33.52
CA PHE A 7 8.17 -18.64 -32.19
C PHE A 7 8.87 -17.37 -31.70
N ILE A 8 9.56 -16.66 -32.60
CA ILE A 8 10.22 -15.38 -32.31
C ILE A 8 9.17 -14.30 -32.00
N PHE A 9 8.04 -14.32 -32.70
CA PHE A 9 6.94 -13.37 -32.48
C PHE A 9 6.34 -13.50 -31.07
N ILE A 10 6.17 -14.73 -30.58
CA ILE A 10 5.64 -14.98 -29.24
C ILE A 10 6.56 -14.41 -28.15
N ILE A 11 7.88 -14.60 -28.28
CA ILE A 11 8.85 -14.08 -27.30
C ILE A 11 8.90 -12.55 -27.29
N LEU A 12 8.79 -11.90 -28.45
CA LEU A 12 8.81 -10.44 -28.54
C LEU A 12 7.58 -9.80 -27.87
N PHE A 13 6.39 -10.39 -28.01
CA PHE A 13 5.15 -9.87 -27.43
C PHE A 13 5.11 -10.01 -25.90
N PHE A 14 5.70 -11.06 -25.34
CA PHE A 14 5.75 -11.24 -23.89
C PHE A 14 6.75 -10.33 -23.19
N ASN A 15 7.86 -9.95 -23.83
CA ASN A 15 8.79 -8.96 -23.27
C ASN A 15 8.22 -7.53 -23.25
N LEU A 16 7.34 -7.19 -24.19
CA LEU A 16 6.63 -5.89 -24.18
C LEU A 16 5.58 -5.79 -23.07
N SER A 17 5.10 -6.92 -22.56
CA SER A 17 4.09 -6.96 -21.49
C SER A 17 4.70 -6.92 -20.07
N TYR A 18 6.03 -6.97 -19.95
CA TYR A 18 6.69 -6.66 -18.69
C TYR A 18 6.73 -5.15 -18.51
N ALA A 19 5.68 -4.65 -17.85
CA ALA A 19 5.71 -3.51 -16.94
C ALA A 19 6.72 -2.41 -17.32
N SER A 20 6.27 -1.56 -18.25
CA SER A 20 6.63 -0.14 -18.39
C SER A 20 7.55 0.36 -17.26
N GLU A 21 8.75 0.80 -17.66
CA GLU A 21 9.88 1.42 -16.94
C GLU A 21 9.54 2.68 -16.09
N LYS A 22 8.29 2.83 -15.64
CA LYS A 22 7.80 3.90 -14.75
C LYS A 22 7.04 3.39 -13.52
N ALA A 23 7.06 2.10 -13.25
CA ALA A 23 6.88 1.69 -11.87
C ALA A 23 8.15 2.15 -11.15
N ALA A 24 8.10 3.31 -10.49
CA ALA A 24 9.09 3.64 -9.47
C ALA A 24 9.05 2.45 -8.50
N ILE A 25 10.02 1.54 -8.64
CA ILE A 25 10.20 0.44 -7.72
C ILE A 25 10.67 1.14 -6.45
N ILE A 26 9.71 1.53 -5.61
CA ILE A 26 10.01 2.10 -4.29
C ILE A 26 10.62 0.93 -3.52
N ILE A 27 11.93 0.94 -3.31
CA ILE A 27 12.68 -0.19 -2.76
C ILE A 27 12.56 -0.21 -1.23
N ASP A 28 12.22 0.93 -0.62
CA ASP A 28 12.29 1.16 0.82
C ASP A 28 10.95 1.02 1.55
N TYR A 29 10.12 0.05 1.17
CA TYR A 29 8.90 -0.23 1.91
C TYR A 29 9.19 -0.97 3.22
N LYS A 30 8.74 -0.40 4.35
CA LYS A 30 8.68 -1.08 5.64
C LYS A 30 7.24 -1.51 5.91
N PRO A 31 6.97 -2.79 6.22
CA PRO A 31 5.64 -3.20 6.65
C PRO A 31 5.32 -2.56 7.99
N VAL A 32 4.11 -2.04 8.12
CA VAL A 32 3.58 -1.42 9.34
C VAL A 32 2.17 -1.95 9.56
N PHE A 33 1.68 -1.96 10.79
CA PHE A 33 0.26 -2.15 11.03
C PHE A 33 -0.14 -1.22 12.17
N LEU A 34 -0.58 -0.01 11.81
CA LEU A 34 -0.84 1.04 12.79
C LEU A 34 -2.18 1.72 12.47
N PRO A 35 -3.09 1.83 13.45
CA PRO A 35 -4.27 2.66 13.26
C PRO A 35 -3.83 4.13 13.20
N VAL A 36 -4.34 4.87 12.22
CA VAL A 36 -4.06 6.30 12.07
C VAL A 36 -5.37 7.07 11.90
N ILE A 37 -5.36 8.34 12.31
CA ILE A 37 -6.51 9.23 12.13
C ILE A 37 -6.17 10.19 10.98
N ALA A 38 -6.88 10.03 9.87
CA ALA A 38 -6.94 10.99 8.77
C ALA A 38 -8.34 11.64 8.80
N GLU A 39 -9.10 11.59 7.70
CA GLU A 39 -10.54 11.95 7.71
C GLU A 39 -11.39 10.97 8.54
N LYS A 40 -10.98 9.71 8.55
CA LYS A 40 -11.55 8.59 9.32
C LYS A 40 -10.41 7.74 9.85
N ILE A 41 -10.71 6.83 10.78
CA ILE A 41 -9.72 5.85 11.25
C ILE A 41 -9.39 4.92 10.08
N LYS A 42 -8.13 4.90 9.67
CA LYS A 42 -7.57 4.03 8.64
C LYS A 42 -6.43 3.21 9.25
N ILE A 43 -5.93 2.23 8.49
CA ILE A 43 -4.76 1.44 8.91
C ILE A 43 -3.60 1.75 7.98
N ALA A 44 -2.49 2.24 8.53
CA ALA A 44 -1.22 2.26 7.82
C ALA A 44 -0.67 0.84 7.76
N ILE A 45 -0.55 0.29 6.54
CA ILE A 45 -0.05 -1.08 6.32
C ILE A 45 1.40 -1.11 5.83
N ARG A 46 1.92 0.02 5.36
CA ARG A 46 3.30 0.20 4.91
C ARG A 46 3.73 1.63 5.12
N SER A 47 5.01 1.84 5.41
CA SER A 47 5.67 3.14 5.31
C SER A 47 6.78 3.07 4.26
N TYR A 48 7.07 4.18 3.60
CA TYR A 48 8.24 4.30 2.74
C TYR A 48 8.72 5.75 2.68
N LEU A 49 10.00 5.92 2.37
CA LEU A 49 10.64 7.20 2.17
C LEU A 49 10.73 7.49 0.66
N ASN A 50 10.33 8.69 0.24
CA ASN A 50 10.48 9.13 -1.14
C ASN A 50 10.78 10.63 -1.17
N ASN A 51 11.87 11.02 -1.83
CA ASN A 51 12.34 12.41 -1.91
C ASN A 51 12.38 13.09 -0.52
N GLU A 52 13.02 12.43 0.45
CA GLU A 52 13.17 12.88 1.85
C GLU A 52 11.86 13.02 2.64
N LYS A 53 10.71 12.66 2.04
CA LYS A 53 9.40 12.68 2.69
C LYS A 53 8.93 11.27 3.01
N SER A 54 8.37 11.10 4.21
CA SER A 54 7.79 9.84 4.65
C SER A 54 6.32 9.75 4.22
N TYR A 55 5.95 8.61 3.69
CA TYR A 55 4.59 8.30 3.26
C TYR A 55 4.11 7.03 3.94
N PHE A 56 2.80 6.97 4.17
CA PHE A 56 2.11 5.73 4.47
C PHE A 56 1.25 5.26 3.29
N VAL A 57 1.16 3.95 3.15
CA VAL A 57 0.05 3.30 2.46
C VAL A 57 -1.05 3.07 3.49
N LEU A 58 -2.14 3.81 3.37
CA LEU A 58 -3.30 3.65 4.23
C LEU A 58 -4.31 2.73 3.56
N VAL A 59 -5.05 1.99 4.38
CA VAL A 59 -6.19 1.17 3.97
C VAL A 59 -7.42 1.67 4.69
N ASP A 60 -8.49 1.93 3.93
CA ASP A 60 -9.82 2.10 4.52
C ASP A 60 -10.36 0.73 4.98
N PRO A 61 -10.58 0.54 6.29
CA PRO A 61 -11.03 -0.73 6.85
C PRO A 61 -12.43 -1.16 6.38
N ASN A 62 -13.24 -0.24 5.84
CA ASN A 62 -14.59 -0.54 5.36
C ASN A 62 -14.63 -0.89 3.87
N SER A 63 -13.71 -0.36 3.07
CA SER A 63 -13.73 -0.50 1.62
C SER A 63 -12.50 -1.21 1.03
N PHE A 64 -11.47 -1.46 1.84
CA PHE A 64 -10.16 -1.99 1.46
C PHE A 64 -9.40 -1.16 0.40
N LYS A 65 -9.90 0.03 0.06
CA LYS A 65 -9.19 0.91 -0.86
C LYS A 65 -7.92 1.42 -0.19
N THR A 66 -6.84 1.39 -0.95
CA THR A 66 -5.54 1.91 -0.54
C THR A 66 -5.34 3.32 -1.04
N GLU A 67 -4.61 4.12 -0.27
CA GLU A 67 -4.19 5.46 -0.66
C GLU A 67 -2.78 5.75 -0.14
N LEU A 68 -2.08 6.63 -0.85
CA LEU A 68 -0.76 7.12 -0.48
C LEU A 68 -0.90 8.49 0.16
N VAL A 69 -0.44 8.62 1.40
CA VAL A 69 -0.59 9.86 2.18
C VAL A 69 0.73 10.19 2.85
N LEU A 70 1.07 11.47 2.89
CA LEU A 70 2.21 11.98 3.66
C LEU A 70 2.01 11.67 5.15
N GLN A 71 3.04 11.14 5.79
CA GLN A 71 2.99 10.80 7.21
C GLN A 71 2.67 12.02 8.10
N GLU A 72 3.06 13.22 7.69
CA GLU A 72 2.79 14.48 8.39
C GLU A 72 1.30 14.88 8.37
N LEU A 73 0.52 14.35 7.43
CA LEU A 73 -0.91 14.67 7.28
C LEU A 73 -1.82 13.73 8.09
N VAL A 74 -1.26 12.75 8.79
CA VAL A 74 -2.01 11.81 9.62
C VAL A 74 -1.64 11.95 11.08
N ILE A 75 -2.62 11.75 11.95
CA ILE A 75 -2.40 11.74 13.39
C ILE A 75 -2.10 10.31 13.82
N LEU A 76 -0.94 10.14 14.46
CA LEU A 76 -0.48 8.88 15.02
C LEU A 76 -0.96 8.72 16.46
N PRO A 77 -1.24 7.49 16.93
CA PRO A 77 -1.53 7.25 18.32
C PRO A 77 -0.33 7.66 19.18
N THR A 78 -0.61 8.38 20.26
CA THR A 78 0.43 8.91 21.16
C THR A 78 0.93 7.87 22.16
N ASN A 79 0.15 6.81 22.39
CA ASN A 79 0.45 5.75 23.33
C ASN A 79 -0.28 4.45 22.98
N LYS A 80 0.13 3.34 23.62
CA LYS A 80 -0.46 2.01 23.39
C LYS A 80 -1.96 1.91 23.70
N ILE A 81 -2.44 2.63 24.72
CA ILE A 81 -3.86 2.60 25.12
C ILE A 81 -4.72 3.22 24.01
N GLU A 82 -4.26 4.34 23.45
CA GLU A 82 -4.92 4.99 22.32
C GLU A 82 -4.91 4.10 21.07
N GLU A 83 -3.78 3.47 20.77
CA GLU A 83 -3.65 2.52 19.67
C GLU A 83 -4.67 1.37 19.79
N GLU A 84 -4.72 0.71 20.94
CA GLU A 84 -5.70 -0.36 21.21
C GLU A 84 -7.15 0.11 21.09
N ASN A 85 -7.46 1.32 21.58
CA ASN A 85 -8.80 1.88 21.48
C ASN A 85 -9.20 2.17 20.02
N LEU A 86 -8.26 2.63 19.19
CA LEU A 86 -8.51 2.79 17.76
C LEU A 86 -8.72 1.44 17.06
N LEU A 87 -7.90 0.43 17.38
CA LEU A 87 -8.08 -0.94 16.87
C LEU A 87 -9.45 -1.54 17.28
N LYS A 88 -9.89 -1.34 18.52
CA LYS A 88 -11.23 -1.78 18.96
C LYS A 88 -12.36 -1.11 18.19
N LYS A 89 -12.21 0.16 17.80
CA LYS A 89 -13.19 0.85 16.94
C LYS A 89 -13.21 0.23 15.54
N LEU A 90 -12.06 -0.21 15.04
CA LEU A 90 -11.90 -0.87 13.75
C LEU A 90 -12.48 -2.29 13.69
N ASN A 91 -12.56 -3.02 14.81
CA ASN A 91 -13.23 -4.33 14.87
C ASN A 91 -14.70 -4.34 14.51
N LYS A 92 -15.34 -3.17 14.50
CA LYS A 92 -16.72 -3.03 14.04
C LYS A 92 -16.83 -3.05 12.52
N THR A 93 -15.71 -3.07 11.81
CA THR A 93 -15.70 -3.15 10.34
C THR A 93 -15.77 -4.61 9.89
N PRO A 94 -16.31 -4.90 8.69
CA PRO A 94 -16.60 -6.27 8.25
C PRO A 94 -15.36 -7.15 8.12
N TYR A 95 -14.18 -6.54 8.07
CA TYR A 95 -12.99 -7.16 7.53
C TYR A 95 -11.80 -7.21 8.49
N ILE A 96 -11.94 -6.57 9.65
CA ILE A 96 -10.94 -6.63 10.70
C ILE A 96 -11.51 -7.49 11.82
N LYS A 97 -10.88 -8.64 12.04
CA LYS A 97 -11.12 -9.49 13.21
C LYS A 97 -9.85 -9.47 14.05
N LEU A 98 -9.94 -8.92 15.27
CA LEU A 98 -8.89 -9.06 16.29
C LEU A 98 -8.90 -10.45 16.89
#